data_AF-A0AAV4HJY5-F1
#
_entry.id   AF-A0AAV4HJY5-F1
#
_cell.length_a   1.000
_cell.length_b   1.000
_cell.length_c   1.000
_cell.angle_alpha   90.00
_cell.angle_beta   90.00
_cell.angle_gamma   90.00
#
_symmetry.space_group_name_H-M   'P 1'
#
loop_
_entity.id
_entity.type
_entity.pdbx_description
1 polymer ?
#
loop_
_entity_poly.entity_id
_entity_poly.type
_entity_poly.pdbx_seq_one_letter_code
_entity_poly.pdbx_strand_id
1 'polypeptide(L)'
;MLAKRVCSQCVACQRHDSRTWTDQPDQPSLCHGRQTTEHVLSSCKVALSQGRYTWRHNRVLQELASVISTAKGQSNPPSPNFTIFATEGGARKWCGRSNTASNQRKGLLDGCDDWEVSADLPEWDKHPEVIRRTTLRPDIVIHSPSTQKVIMVELTVPYESRMEQAHTYKKEKYLDLTKELEESGYRAKIMPIEIGARGFAGLSAYDLLSKLSISGNKRTKALKLLAETAENSSRWIWCRRNEQLLHKE
;
A
#
# COMPACT_ATOMS: atom_id res chain seq x y z
N MET A 1 -18.05 -17.23 14.43
CA MET A 1 -17.46 -18.26 13.55
C MET A 1 -17.52 -17.74 12.12
N LEU A 2 -16.42 -17.21 11.57
CA LEU A 2 -16.39 -16.77 10.17
C LEU A 2 -16.08 -17.97 9.26
N ALA A 3 -17.00 -18.27 8.35
CA ALA A 3 -16.88 -19.31 7.36
C ALA A 3 -15.68 -19.02 6.43
N LYS A 4 -14.75 -19.97 6.41
CA LYS A 4 -13.45 -19.88 5.73
C LYS A 4 -13.62 -20.27 4.27
N ARG A 5 -13.40 -19.33 3.34
CA ARG A 5 -13.33 -19.66 1.90
C ARG A 5 -11.98 -20.34 1.63
N VAL A 6 -12.00 -21.67 1.53
CA VAL A 6 -10.93 -22.45 0.89
C VAL A 6 -10.94 -22.10 -0.60
N CYS A 7 -9.77 -21.92 -1.20
CA CYS A 7 -9.64 -21.78 -2.65
C CYS A 7 -10.11 -23.10 -3.30
N SER A 8 -11.36 -23.15 -3.74
CA SER A 8 -12.01 -24.34 -4.31
C SER A 8 -11.50 -24.71 -5.71
N GLN A 9 -10.63 -23.89 -6.30
CA GLN A 9 -10.19 -24.01 -7.70
C GLN A 9 -8.78 -24.63 -7.88
N CYS A 10 -8.14 -25.17 -6.83
CA CYS A 10 -6.81 -25.74 -6.95
C CYS A 10 -6.75 -27.17 -6.39
N VAL A 11 -6.55 -28.16 -7.27
CA VAL A 11 -6.40 -29.58 -6.90
C VAL A 11 -5.14 -29.82 -6.04
N ALA A 12 -4.08 -29.02 -6.22
CA ALA A 12 -2.88 -29.09 -5.39
C ALA A 12 -3.12 -28.65 -3.93
N CYS A 13 -4.11 -27.77 -3.67
CA CYS A 13 -4.51 -27.38 -2.31
C CYS A 13 -5.24 -28.48 -1.54
N GLN A 14 -5.63 -29.59 -2.19
CA GLN A 14 -6.35 -30.69 -1.55
C GLN A 14 -5.42 -31.77 -0.95
N ARG A 15 -4.14 -31.82 -1.35
CA ARG A 15 -3.19 -32.87 -0.91
C ARG A 15 -2.17 -32.42 0.14
N HIS A 16 -1.97 -31.11 0.31
CA HIS A 16 -1.14 -30.53 1.36
C HIS A 16 -1.98 -29.50 2.11
N ASP A 17 -1.82 -29.41 3.43
CA ASP A 17 -2.45 -28.34 4.22
C ASP A 17 -2.08 -26.99 3.61
N SER A 18 -3.05 -26.47 2.85
CA SER A 18 -2.91 -25.27 2.02
C SER A 18 -2.51 -24.03 2.83
N ARG A 19 -2.46 -24.10 4.16
CA ARG A 19 -2.02 -23.03 5.09
C ARG A 19 -0.52 -22.98 5.33
N THR A 20 0.24 -24.00 4.96
CA THR A 20 1.65 -24.08 5.35
C THR A 20 2.58 -23.69 4.21
N TRP A 21 3.39 -22.66 4.47
CA TRP A 21 4.53 -22.25 3.65
C TRP A 21 5.67 -23.26 3.84
N THR A 22 5.48 -24.49 3.35
CA THR A 22 6.42 -25.59 3.61
C THR A 22 7.47 -25.65 2.53
N ASP A 23 8.70 -25.28 2.87
CA ASP A 23 9.84 -25.33 1.95
C ASP A 23 10.14 -26.77 1.51
N GLN A 24 10.47 -26.93 0.22
CA GLN A 24 10.78 -28.22 -0.41
C GLN A 24 12.06 -28.09 -1.25
N PRO A 25 13.20 -27.72 -0.66
CA PRO A 25 14.39 -27.26 -1.38
C PRO A 25 14.91 -28.24 -2.43
N ASP A 26 14.74 -29.55 -2.20
CA ASP A 26 15.27 -30.62 -3.04
C ASP A 26 14.26 -31.18 -4.06
N GLN A 27 13.03 -30.65 -4.10
CA GLN A 27 12.04 -31.12 -5.08
C GLN A 27 12.30 -30.57 -6.48
N PRO A 28 12.11 -31.39 -7.54
CA PRO A 28 12.13 -30.91 -8.92
C PRO A 28 11.17 -29.74 -9.11
N SER A 29 11.65 -28.72 -9.82
CA SER A 29 10.90 -27.49 -10.00
C SER A 29 11.01 -26.93 -11.40
N LEU A 30 9.98 -26.18 -11.81
CA LEU A 30 9.94 -25.55 -13.13
C LEU A 30 11.10 -24.58 -13.35
N CYS A 31 11.56 -23.91 -12.29
CA CYS A 31 12.65 -22.94 -12.35
C CYS A 31 14.03 -23.55 -12.13
N HIS A 32 14.13 -24.87 -11.88
CA HIS A 32 15.35 -25.55 -11.46
C HIS A 32 16.04 -24.94 -10.23
N GLY A 33 15.31 -24.15 -9.44
CA GLY A 33 15.77 -23.50 -8.22
C GLY A 33 15.22 -24.18 -6.97
N ARG A 34 15.85 -23.90 -5.82
CA ARG A 34 15.40 -24.39 -4.51
C ARG A 34 13.97 -23.92 -4.25
N GLN A 35 13.06 -24.84 -3.93
CA GLN A 35 11.66 -24.49 -3.64
C GLN A 35 11.50 -23.97 -2.21
N THR A 36 12.18 -22.88 -1.90
CA THR A 36 11.97 -22.11 -0.67
C THR A 36 11.00 -20.97 -0.93
N THR A 37 10.29 -20.58 0.12
CA THR A 37 9.38 -19.43 0.15
C THR A 37 10.05 -18.15 -0.34
N GLU A 38 11.24 -17.84 0.15
CA GLU A 38 12.00 -16.65 -0.29
C GLU A 38 12.35 -16.71 -1.78
N HIS A 39 12.78 -17.88 -2.29
CA HIS A 39 13.08 -18.03 -3.71
C HIS A 39 11.82 -17.80 -4.55
N VAL A 40 10.76 -18.55 -4.29
CA VAL A 40 9.53 -18.53 -5.09
C VAL A 40 8.83 -17.17 -5.04
N LEU A 41 8.79 -16.52 -3.88
CA LEU A 41 8.04 -15.29 -3.67
C LEU A 41 8.81 -14.01 -4.01
N SER A 42 10.14 -14.06 -4.17
CA SER A 42 10.93 -12.84 -4.37
C SER A 42 12.12 -12.96 -5.34
N SER A 43 12.60 -14.15 -5.68
CA SER A 43 13.86 -14.31 -6.42
C SER A 43 13.77 -15.25 -7.62
N CYS A 44 12.59 -15.82 -7.91
CA CYS A 44 12.43 -16.80 -8.97
C CYS A 44 12.33 -16.10 -10.32
N LYS A 45 13.32 -16.34 -11.19
CA LYS A 45 13.39 -15.76 -12.54
C LYS A 45 12.19 -16.17 -13.40
N VAL A 46 11.71 -17.41 -13.28
CA VAL A 46 10.52 -17.89 -14.00
C VAL A 46 9.26 -17.18 -13.52
N ALA A 47 9.09 -17.00 -12.20
CA ALA A 47 7.96 -16.26 -11.66
C ALA A 47 7.98 -14.78 -12.10
N LEU A 48 9.16 -14.18 -12.16
CA LEU A 48 9.35 -12.83 -12.69
C LEU A 48 9.00 -12.74 -14.18
N SER A 49 9.55 -13.61 -15.02
CA SER A 49 9.33 -13.59 -16.47
C SER A 49 7.88 -13.90 -16.87
N GLN A 50 7.19 -14.70 -16.06
CA GLN A 50 5.75 -14.99 -16.23
C GLN A 50 4.84 -13.89 -15.65
N GLY A 51 5.38 -12.77 -15.17
CA GLY A 51 4.59 -11.65 -14.67
C GLY A 51 3.86 -11.90 -13.34
N ARG A 52 4.20 -12.97 -12.60
CA ARG A 52 3.51 -13.33 -11.35
C ARG A 52 3.67 -12.26 -10.27
N TYR A 53 4.86 -11.66 -10.19
CA TYR A 53 5.14 -10.58 -9.24
C TYR A 53 4.40 -9.30 -9.60
N THR A 54 4.31 -8.98 -10.90
CA THR A 54 3.47 -7.88 -11.40
C THR A 54 2.01 -8.10 -11.04
N TRP A 55 1.49 -9.32 -11.23
CA TRP A 55 0.12 -9.65 -10.84
C TRP A 55 -0.13 -9.45 -9.34
N ARG A 56 0.76 -9.93 -8.47
CA ARG A 56 0.66 -9.70 -7.02
C ARG A 56 0.74 -8.22 -6.68
N HIS A 57 1.69 -7.50 -7.27
CA HIS A 57 1.89 -6.07 -7.04
C HIS A 57 0.63 -5.28 -7.43
N ASN A 58 0.11 -5.49 -8.65
CA ASN A 58 -1.10 -4.81 -9.14
C ASN A 58 -2.31 -5.07 -8.25
N ARG A 59 -2.46 -6.28 -7.67
CA ARG A 59 -3.52 -6.58 -6.69
C ARG A 59 -3.42 -5.70 -5.45
N VAL A 60 -2.23 -5.54 -4.89
CA VAL A 60 -2.02 -4.69 -3.71
C VAL A 60 -2.15 -3.21 -4.08
N LEU A 61 -1.68 -2.82 -5.26
CA LEU A 61 -1.79 -1.47 -5.80
C LEU A 61 -3.24 -1.02 -5.96
N GLN A 62 -4.10 -1.90 -6.49
CA GLN A 62 -5.55 -1.65 -6.63
C GLN A 62 -6.20 -1.32 -5.28
N GLU A 63 -5.94 -2.13 -4.25
CA GLU A 63 -6.48 -1.90 -2.91
C GLU A 63 -5.96 -0.60 -2.29
N LEU A 64 -4.66 -0.33 -2.44
CA LEU A 64 -4.04 0.88 -1.93
C LEU A 64 -4.63 2.13 -2.59
N ALA A 65 -4.71 2.15 -3.91
CA ALA A 65 -5.25 3.28 -4.66
C ALA A 65 -6.72 3.54 -4.28
N SER A 66 -7.52 2.48 -4.10
CA SER A 66 -8.90 2.55 -3.61
C SER A 66 -8.99 3.15 -2.19
N VAL A 67 -8.13 2.69 -1.26
CA VAL A 67 -8.05 3.21 0.11
C VAL A 67 -7.71 4.72 0.11
N ILE A 68 -6.71 5.12 -0.68
CA ILE A 68 -6.28 6.52 -0.76
C ILE A 68 -7.40 7.38 -1.35
N SER A 69 -8.04 6.94 -2.43
CA SER A 69 -9.09 7.70 -3.11
C SER A 69 -10.35 7.85 -2.26
N THR A 70 -10.74 6.79 -1.55
CA THR A 70 -11.89 6.82 -0.63
C THR A 70 -11.65 7.79 0.54
N ALA A 71 -10.40 7.89 1.02
CA ALA A 71 -10.06 8.82 2.09
C ALA A 71 -10.20 10.29 1.67
N LYS A 72 -9.94 10.62 0.39
CA LYS A 72 -10.07 11.98 -0.14
C LYS A 72 -11.52 12.44 -0.26
N GLY A 73 -12.45 11.53 -0.54
CA GLY A 73 -13.89 11.81 -0.52
C GLY A 73 -14.48 12.05 0.87
N GLN A 74 -13.67 11.94 1.93
CA GLN A 74 -14.07 12.15 3.31
C GLN A 74 -13.26 13.30 3.93
N SER A 75 -13.37 14.51 3.36
CA SER A 75 -13.15 15.71 4.16
C SER A 75 -14.14 15.61 5.33
N ASN A 76 -13.65 15.38 6.55
CA ASN A 76 -14.52 15.49 7.72
C ASN A 76 -15.12 16.90 7.66
N PRO A 77 -16.46 17.08 7.72
CA PRO A 77 -17.00 18.40 7.97
C PRO A 77 -16.35 18.95 9.25
N PRO A 78 -16.10 20.27 9.36
CA PRO A 78 -15.71 20.85 10.63
C PRO A 78 -16.68 20.32 11.68
N SER A 79 -16.14 19.67 12.72
CA SER A 79 -16.94 19.08 13.78
C SER A 79 -18.01 20.09 14.22
N PRO A 80 -19.31 19.78 14.18
CA PRO A 80 -20.32 20.69 14.69
C PRO A 80 -19.97 20.97 16.15
N ASN A 81 -19.94 22.26 16.51
CA ASN A 81 -19.77 22.71 17.89
C ASN A 81 -20.67 21.86 18.78
N PHE A 82 -20.07 21.03 19.62
CA PHE A 82 -20.84 20.19 20.53
C PHE A 82 -21.45 21.12 21.58
N THR A 83 -22.74 21.44 21.43
CA THR A 83 -23.48 22.18 22.45
C THR A 83 -23.53 21.30 23.70
N ILE A 84 -22.83 21.72 24.75
CA ILE A 84 -22.85 21.04 26.05
C ILE A 84 -24.28 21.12 26.59
N PHE A 85 -24.94 19.98 26.72
CA PHE A 85 -26.21 19.89 27.46
C PHE A 85 -25.92 20.15 28.94
N ALA A 86 -26.47 21.24 29.47
CA ALA A 86 -26.42 21.53 30.89
C ALA A 86 -27.34 20.56 31.63
N THR A 87 -26.77 19.71 32.48
CA THR A 87 -27.54 18.92 33.46
C THR A 87 -27.94 19.86 34.60
N GLU A 88 -29.23 19.98 34.91
CA GLU A 88 -29.68 20.63 36.15
C GLU A 88 -29.19 19.81 37.35
N GLY A 89 -28.24 20.37 38.12
CA GLY A 89 -27.82 19.78 39.40
C GLY A 89 -26.34 19.93 39.74
N GLY A 90 -25.97 21.09 40.31
CA GLY A 90 -25.00 21.28 41.40
C GLY A 90 -23.66 20.51 41.46
N ALA A 91 -22.57 21.25 41.19
CA ALA A 91 -21.22 21.24 41.79
C ALA A 91 -20.44 19.90 41.97
N ARG A 92 -19.22 19.76 41.44
CA ARG A 92 -18.02 20.52 41.84
C ARG A 92 -16.96 20.62 40.73
N LYS A 93 -16.32 21.80 40.67
CA LYS A 93 -15.09 22.12 39.91
C LYS A 93 -13.99 21.07 40.15
N TRP A 94 -13.52 20.48 39.06
CA TRP A 94 -12.09 20.25 38.85
C TRP A 94 -11.64 21.18 37.73
N CYS A 95 -10.97 22.27 38.10
CA CYS A 95 -10.20 23.08 37.18
C CYS A 95 -8.95 22.30 36.76
N GLY A 96 -9.06 21.55 35.66
CA GLY A 96 -7.94 20.93 34.97
C GLY A 96 -7.62 21.69 33.68
N ARG A 97 -6.92 22.83 33.83
CA ARG A 97 -6.03 23.46 32.84
C ARG A 97 -6.43 23.30 31.36
N SER A 98 -7.13 24.29 30.81
CA SER A 98 -7.09 24.56 29.39
C SER A 98 -5.65 24.96 29.01
N ASN A 99 -4.88 24.02 28.46
CA ASN A 99 -3.82 24.31 27.51
C ASN A 99 -3.31 23.00 26.92
N THR A 100 -3.95 22.58 25.85
CA THR A 100 -3.18 22.13 24.69
C THR A 100 -3.92 22.72 23.51
N ALA A 101 -3.35 23.78 22.92
CA ALA A 101 -3.47 23.96 21.48
C ALA A 101 -3.19 22.57 20.90
N SER A 102 -4.24 21.87 20.46
CA SER A 102 -4.04 20.54 19.91
C SER A 102 -3.12 20.78 18.74
N ASN A 103 -1.90 20.28 18.86
CA ASN A 103 -0.94 20.26 17.78
C ASN A 103 -1.51 19.25 16.78
N GLN A 104 -2.59 19.64 16.10
CA GLN A 104 -3.17 18.97 14.96
C GLN A 104 -2.05 19.03 13.94
N ARG A 105 -1.23 17.96 13.94
CA ARG A 105 -0.19 17.77 12.94
C ARG A 105 -0.87 17.89 11.61
N LYS A 106 -0.57 18.97 10.86
CA LYS A 106 -1.14 19.16 9.54
C LYS A 106 -0.85 17.90 8.71
N GLY A 107 -1.90 17.27 8.20
CA GLY A 107 -1.81 16.16 7.27
C GLY A 107 -1.10 16.60 5.99
N LEU A 108 -0.57 15.64 5.25
CA LEU A 108 0.11 15.88 3.97
C LEU A 108 -0.83 16.48 2.92
N LEU A 109 -2.13 16.20 3.06
CA LEU A 109 -3.19 16.71 2.19
C LEU A 109 -3.80 18.03 2.67
N ASP A 110 -3.31 18.62 3.76
CA ASP A 110 -3.90 19.83 4.30
C ASP A 110 -3.59 21.07 3.44
N GLY A 111 -4.56 21.97 3.37
CA GLY A 111 -4.41 23.30 2.76
C GLY A 111 -4.80 23.40 1.27
N CYS A 112 -5.42 22.38 0.69
CA CYS A 112 -6.05 22.43 -0.63
C CYS A 112 -7.06 21.27 -0.80
N ASP A 113 -8.12 21.49 -1.57
CA ASP A 113 -9.23 20.54 -1.75
C ASP A 113 -9.27 19.95 -3.18
N ASP A 114 -8.40 20.40 -4.08
CA ASP A 114 -8.32 20.04 -5.50
C ASP A 114 -7.40 18.85 -5.78
N TRP A 115 -7.22 17.98 -4.79
CA TRP A 115 -6.31 16.86 -4.95
C TRP A 115 -6.88 15.81 -5.91
N GLU A 116 -6.08 15.40 -6.89
CA GLU A 116 -6.31 14.31 -7.85
C GLU A 116 -5.52 13.05 -7.44
N VAL A 117 -6.03 11.84 -7.73
CA VAL A 117 -5.30 10.57 -7.54
C VAL A 117 -5.26 9.85 -8.88
N SER A 118 -4.09 9.36 -9.25
CA SER A 118 -3.88 8.50 -10.42
C SER A 118 -3.01 7.31 -10.03
N ALA A 119 -3.12 6.18 -10.73
CA ALA A 119 -2.33 4.99 -10.46
C ALA A 119 -1.84 4.36 -11.78
N ASP A 120 -0.68 3.67 -11.75
CA ASP A 120 -0.14 2.93 -12.90
C ASP A 120 -0.90 1.60 -13.09
N LEU A 121 -2.21 1.71 -13.32
CA LEU A 121 -3.14 0.61 -13.54
C LEU A 121 -4.04 0.95 -14.73
N PRO A 122 -4.42 -0.03 -15.57
CA PRO A 122 -5.24 0.23 -16.77
C PRO A 122 -6.60 0.87 -16.50
N GLU A 123 -7.19 0.55 -15.33
CA GLU A 123 -8.53 0.99 -14.90
C GLU A 123 -8.51 2.40 -14.25
N TRP A 124 -7.33 3.00 -14.08
CA TRP A 124 -7.16 4.26 -13.35
C TRP A 124 -6.82 5.42 -14.28
N ASP A 125 -7.10 6.64 -13.80
CA ASP A 125 -6.75 7.85 -14.52
C ASP A 125 -5.24 7.92 -14.80
N LYS A 126 -4.91 8.45 -15.98
CA LYS A 126 -3.53 8.68 -16.37
C LYS A 126 -2.87 9.65 -15.38
N HIS A 127 -1.59 9.43 -15.10
CA HIS A 127 -0.80 10.36 -14.30
C HIS A 127 -0.84 11.79 -14.87
N PRO A 128 -0.64 12.81 -14.02
CA PRO A 128 -0.55 14.19 -14.48
C PRO A 128 0.57 14.34 -15.51
N GLU A 129 0.40 15.30 -16.41
CA GLU A 129 1.31 15.50 -17.54
C GLU A 129 2.77 15.72 -17.11
N VAL A 130 2.99 16.37 -15.97
CA VAL A 130 4.32 16.58 -15.39
C VAL A 130 5.05 15.26 -15.11
N ILE A 131 4.36 14.21 -14.67
CA ILE A 131 4.94 12.88 -14.43
C ILE A 131 5.06 12.10 -15.74
N ARG A 132 4.05 12.18 -16.60
CA ARG A 132 4.04 11.46 -17.89
C ARG A 132 5.18 11.83 -18.82
N ARG A 133 5.70 13.06 -18.74
CA ARG A 133 6.85 13.53 -19.52
C ARG A 133 8.18 12.95 -19.04
N THR A 134 8.21 12.38 -17.84
CA THR A 134 9.41 11.79 -17.26
C THR A 134 9.52 10.32 -17.65
N THR A 135 10.71 9.75 -17.50
CA THR A 135 10.97 8.33 -17.77
C THR A 135 10.53 7.41 -16.63
N LEU A 136 10.20 7.97 -15.46
CA LEU A 136 9.79 7.23 -14.29
C LEU A 136 8.27 7.27 -14.13
N ARG A 137 7.72 6.15 -13.68
CA ARG A 137 6.29 6.01 -13.40
C ARG A 137 6.11 5.49 -11.98
N PRO A 138 5.86 6.38 -11.01
CA PRO A 138 5.44 5.99 -9.68
C PRO A 138 4.12 5.22 -9.73
N ASP A 139 3.93 4.26 -8.83
CA ASP A 139 2.71 3.43 -8.83
C ASP A 139 1.42 4.23 -8.55
N ILE A 140 1.49 5.26 -7.70
CA ILE A 140 0.38 6.20 -7.45
C ILE A 140 0.93 7.62 -7.40
N VAL A 141 0.19 8.56 -8.00
CA VAL A 141 0.47 10.00 -7.90
C VAL A 141 -0.74 10.72 -7.32
N ILE A 142 -0.51 11.49 -6.25
CA ILE A 142 -1.48 12.41 -5.65
C ILE A 142 -1.02 13.83 -5.97
N HIS A 143 -1.82 14.57 -6.72
CA HIS A 143 -1.44 15.86 -7.29
C HIS A 143 -2.45 16.96 -6.94
N SER A 144 -2.00 18.15 -6.59
CA SER A 144 -2.85 19.35 -6.46
C SER A 144 -2.40 20.37 -7.51
N PRO A 145 -3.20 20.58 -8.57
CA PRO A 145 -2.88 21.55 -9.62
C PRO A 145 -2.70 22.98 -9.09
N SER A 146 -3.58 23.44 -8.19
CA SER A 146 -3.59 24.81 -7.66
C SER A 146 -2.37 25.13 -6.79
N THR A 147 -1.88 24.16 -6.03
CA THR A 147 -0.73 24.34 -5.12
C THR A 147 0.57 23.76 -5.65
N GLN A 148 0.56 23.20 -6.87
CA GLN A 148 1.70 22.54 -7.51
C GLN A 148 2.35 21.49 -6.57
N LYS A 149 1.55 20.76 -5.79
CA LYS A 149 2.06 19.69 -4.91
C LYS A 149 1.93 18.35 -5.61
N VAL A 150 3.00 17.55 -5.56
CA VAL A 150 3.04 16.19 -6.13
C VAL A 150 3.55 15.22 -5.09
N ILE A 151 2.75 14.23 -4.74
CA ILE A 151 3.14 13.13 -3.86
C ILE A 151 3.16 11.86 -4.69
N MET A 152 4.34 11.29 -4.84
CA MET A 152 4.59 10.04 -5.55
C MET A 152 4.66 8.92 -4.52
N VAL A 153 3.87 7.87 -4.71
CA VAL A 153 3.90 6.67 -3.87
C VAL A 153 4.39 5.51 -4.70
N GLU A 154 5.41 4.81 -4.20
CA GLU A 154 6.03 3.67 -4.88
C GLU A 154 5.83 2.42 -4.02
N LEU A 155 5.00 1.48 -4.50
CA LEU A 155 4.70 0.24 -3.82
C LEU A 155 5.71 -0.84 -4.19
N THR A 156 6.21 -1.55 -3.17
CA THR A 156 6.96 -2.78 -3.36
C THR A 156 6.39 -3.89 -2.49
N VAL A 157 6.39 -5.12 -3.03
CA VAL A 157 5.96 -6.33 -2.31
C VAL A 157 7.13 -7.31 -2.16
N PRO A 158 8.14 -6.99 -1.32
CA PRO A 158 9.34 -7.81 -1.18
C PRO A 158 9.10 -8.99 -0.22
N TYR A 159 10.04 -9.94 -0.17
CA TYR A 159 10.14 -10.82 1.00
C TYR A 159 10.57 -10.01 2.22
N GLU A 160 10.09 -10.36 3.42
CA GLU A 160 10.22 -9.53 4.62
C GLU A 160 11.67 -9.20 4.97
N SER A 161 12.61 -10.14 4.76
CA SER A 161 14.05 -9.93 4.98
C SER A 161 14.68 -8.85 4.10
N ARG A 162 14.00 -8.42 3.03
CA ARG A 162 14.49 -7.44 2.05
C ARG A 162 13.76 -6.10 2.09
N MET A 163 12.86 -5.90 3.05
CA MET A 163 12.03 -4.68 3.10
C MET A 163 12.86 -3.40 3.22
N GLU A 164 13.84 -3.37 4.12
CA GLU A 164 14.67 -2.18 4.33
C GLU A 164 15.52 -1.84 3.10
N GLN A 165 16.11 -2.84 2.45
CA GLN A 165 16.88 -2.66 1.23
C GLN A 165 15.99 -2.15 0.08
N ALA A 166 14.78 -2.72 -0.06
CA ALA A 166 13.82 -2.28 -1.06
C ALA A 166 13.42 -0.81 -0.84
N HIS A 167 13.20 -0.41 0.41
CA HIS A 167 12.86 0.95 0.78
C HIS A 167 13.94 1.95 0.32
N THR A 168 15.19 1.71 0.73
CA THR A 168 16.32 2.60 0.41
C THR A 168 16.53 2.69 -1.10
N TYR A 169 16.57 1.56 -1.79
CA TYR A 169 16.76 1.52 -3.24
C TYR A 169 15.69 2.32 -4.00
N LYS A 170 14.41 2.15 -3.63
CA LYS A 170 13.32 2.88 -4.27
C LYS A 170 13.37 4.36 -3.94
N LYS A 171 13.68 4.74 -2.70
CA LYS A 171 13.85 6.13 -2.32
C LYS A 171 14.92 6.84 -3.14
N GLU A 172 16.08 6.19 -3.32
CA GLU A 172 17.20 6.72 -4.10
C GLU A 172 16.86 6.85 -5.58
N LYS A 173 16.16 5.84 -6.16
CA LYS A 173 15.74 5.85 -7.56
C LYS A 173 14.94 7.10 -7.96
N TYR A 174 14.12 7.63 -7.06
CA TYR A 174 13.25 8.78 -7.33
C TYR A 174 13.80 10.11 -6.82
N LEU A 175 15.04 10.13 -6.30
CA LEU A 175 15.65 11.33 -5.76
C LEU A 175 15.81 12.40 -6.84
N ASP A 176 16.30 12.02 -8.03
CA ASP A 176 16.55 12.98 -9.10
C ASP A 176 15.26 13.51 -9.71
N LEU A 177 14.25 12.66 -9.91
CA LEU A 177 12.91 13.11 -10.32
C LEU A 177 12.31 14.12 -9.33
N THR A 178 12.52 13.91 -8.03
CA THR A 178 12.01 14.83 -7.01
C THR A 178 12.65 16.21 -7.16
N LYS A 179 13.97 16.28 -7.44
CA LYS A 179 14.69 17.53 -7.69
C LYS A 179 14.22 18.22 -8.97
N GLU A 180 14.07 17.47 -10.07
CA GLU A 180 13.60 18.01 -11.36
C GLU A 180 12.21 18.66 -11.23
N LEU A 181 11.32 18.03 -10.44
CA LEU A 181 10.01 18.58 -10.14
C LEU A 181 10.10 19.85 -9.27
N GLU A 182 10.99 19.86 -8.27
CA GLU A 182 11.24 21.03 -7.42
C GLU A 182 11.80 22.22 -8.21
N GLU A 183 12.74 21.98 -9.13
CA GLU A 183 13.27 22.97 -10.06
C GLU A 183 12.20 23.50 -11.02
N SER A 184 11.22 22.66 -11.36
CA SER A 184 10.04 23.03 -12.16
C SER A 184 8.95 23.75 -11.35
N GLY A 185 9.21 24.08 -10.08
CA GLY A 185 8.30 24.83 -9.21
C GLY A 185 7.28 23.98 -8.44
N TYR A 186 7.37 22.65 -8.52
CA TYR A 186 6.50 21.76 -7.76
C TYR A 186 7.04 21.50 -6.35
N ARG A 187 6.14 21.29 -5.40
CA ARG A 187 6.49 20.68 -4.11
C ARG A 187 6.34 19.17 -4.22
N ALA A 188 7.44 18.49 -4.56
CA ALA A 188 7.45 17.06 -4.81
C ALA A 188 7.86 16.24 -3.57
N LYS A 189 7.27 15.04 -3.41
CA LYS A 189 7.62 14.11 -2.34
C LYS A 189 7.47 12.67 -2.79
N ILE A 190 8.53 11.87 -2.67
CA ILE A 190 8.46 10.42 -2.83
C ILE A 190 8.17 9.72 -1.50
N MET A 191 7.28 8.73 -1.53
CA MET A 191 6.88 7.88 -0.41
C MET A 191 6.95 6.41 -0.84
N PRO A 192 8.12 5.75 -0.73
CA PRO A 192 8.23 4.31 -0.91
C PRO A 192 7.48 3.59 0.21
N ILE A 193 6.74 2.54 -0.15
CA ILE A 193 6.00 1.71 0.79
C ILE A 193 6.26 0.22 0.51
N GLU A 194 6.35 -0.54 1.60
CA GLU A 194 6.64 -1.96 1.53
C GLU A 194 5.54 -2.75 2.23
N ILE A 195 4.98 -3.72 1.51
CA ILE A 195 4.11 -4.75 2.07
C ILE A 195 4.80 -6.09 1.87
N GLY A 196 5.17 -6.77 2.94
CA GLY A 196 5.80 -8.08 2.90
C GLY A 196 4.93 -9.10 2.17
N ALA A 197 5.57 -9.93 1.35
CA ALA A 197 4.93 -10.97 0.55
C ALA A 197 4.10 -11.96 1.39
N ARG A 198 4.43 -12.14 2.67
CA ARG A 198 3.72 -13.03 3.61
C ARG A 198 2.70 -12.28 4.47
N GLY A 199 2.32 -11.07 4.09
CA GLY A 199 1.29 -10.28 4.78
C GLY A 199 1.80 -9.43 5.93
N PHE A 200 3.07 -9.01 5.88
CA PHE A 200 3.60 -8.05 6.84
C PHE A 200 3.44 -6.62 6.33
N ALA A 201 2.66 -5.77 7.00
CA ALA A 201 2.57 -4.36 6.63
C ALA A 201 3.76 -3.57 7.17
N GLY A 202 4.55 -2.94 6.29
CA GLY A 202 5.70 -2.13 6.68
C GLY A 202 5.33 -0.85 7.42
N LEU A 203 6.30 -0.31 8.18
CA LEU A 203 6.15 0.98 8.86
C LEU A 203 5.90 2.14 7.88
N SER A 204 6.48 2.04 6.67
CA SER A 204 6.26 2.99 5.58
C SER A 204 4.80 3.07 5.14
N ALA A 205 4.09 1.95 5.04
CA ALA A 205 2.67 1.92 4.74
C ALA A 205 1.84 2.56 5.87
N TYR A 206 2.17 2.27 7.13
CA TYR A 206 1.53 2.92 8.28
C TYR A 206 1.74 4.44 8.28
N ASP A 207 2.98 4.88 8.02
CA ASP A 207 3.37 6.28 7.97
C ASP A 207 2.69 7.03 6.82
N LEU A 208 2.62 6.44 5.62
CA LEU A 208 1.87 6.99 4.48
C LEU A 208 0.40 7.23 4.87
N LEU A 209 -0.30 6.20 5.35
CA LEU A 209 -1.72 6.33 5.72
C LEU A 209 -1.93 7.40 6.79
N SER A 210 -1.03 7.47 7.77
CA SER A 210 -1.06 8.50 8.83
C SER A 210 -0.88 9.90 8.26
N LYS A 211 0.06 10.08 7.32
CA LYS A 211 0.30 11.35 6.62
C LYS A 211 -0.88 11.75 5.73
N LEU A 212 -1.62 10.79 5.19
CA LEU A 212 -2.85 11.02 4.43
C LEU A 212 -4.09 11.17 5.33
N SER A 213 -3.91 11.38 6.64
CA SER A 213 -4.98 11.54 7.64
C SER A 213 -5.90 10.33 7.80
N ILE A 214 -5.48 9.15 7.31
CA ILE A 214 -6.17 7.87 7.53
C ILE A 214 -5.71 7.33 8.88
N SER A 215 -6.60 7.36 9.88
CA SER A 215 -6.26 7.06 11.27
C SER A 215 -7.21 6.04 11.92
N GLY A 216 -6.84 5.60 13.13
CA GLY A 216 -7.65 4.69 13.95
C GLY A 216 -8.07 3.41 13.23
N ASN A 217 -9.34 3.04 13.38
CA ASN A 217 -9.89 1.81 12.81
C ASN A 217 -9.82 1.76 11.28
N LYS A 218 -9.93 2.91 10.59
CA LYS A 218 -9.82 2.97 9.12
C LYS A 218 -8.42 2.54 8.67
N ARG A 219 -7.39 3.06 9.33
CA ARG A 219 -5.98 2.68 9.07
C ARG A 219 -5.72 1.22 9.36
N THR A 220 -6.18 0.72 10.52
CA THR A 220 -6.01 -0.70 10.88
C THR A 220 -6.66 -1.62 9.85
N LYS A 221 -7.88 -1.28 9.38
CA LYS A 221 -8.55 -2.02 8.32
C LYS A 221 -7.79 -1.96 7.00
N ALA A 222 -7.30 -0.80 6.60
CA ALA A 222 -6.50 -0.62 5.39
C ALA A 222 -5.20 -1.45 5.42
N LEU A 223 -4.42 -1.35 6.50
CA LEU A 223 -3.18 -2.12 6.64
C LEU A 223 -3.44 -3.63 6.60
N LYS A 224 -4.50 -4.08 7.27
CA LYS A 224 -4.91 -5.48 7.25
C LYS A 224 -5.31 -5.93 5.84
N LEU A 225 -6.10 -5.13 5.13
CA LEU A 225 -6.49 -5.40 3.75
C LEU A 225 -5.27 -5.54 2.83
N LEU A 226 -4.33 -4.59 2.89
CA LEU A 226 -3.10 -4.63 2.08
C LEU A 226 -2.25 -5.87 2.38
N ALA A 227 -2.08 -6.19 3.66
CA ALA A 227 -1.37 -7.39 4.11
C ALA A 227 -2.03 -8.69 3.63
N GLU A 228 -3.34 -8.83 3.82
CA GLU A 228 -4.10 -10.01 3.40
C GLU A 228 -4.08 -10.16 1.88
N THR A 229 -4.18 -9.08 1.12
CA THR A 229 -4.08 -9.10 -0.34
C THR A 229 -2.70 -9.55 -0.81
N ALA A 230 -1.63 -9.07 -0.17
CA ALA A 230 -0.27 -9.52 -0.47
C ALA A 230 -0.07 -11.00 -0.16
N GLU A 231 -0.52 -11.47 1.02
CA GLU A 231 -0.40 -12.86 1.44
C GLU A 231 -1.19 -13.80 0.52
N ASN A 232 -2.47 -13.48 0.25
CA ASN A 232 -3.32 -14.28 -0.61
C ASN A 232 -2.78 -14.38 -2.04
N SER A 233 -2.26 -13.27 -2.57
CA SER A 233 -1.66 -13.23 -3.90
C SER A 233 -0.34 -14.01 -3.94
N SER A 234 0.51 -13.90 -2.91
CA SER A 234 1.71 -14.72 -2.78
C SER A 234 1.38 -16.20 -2.65
N ARG A 235 0.31 -16.55 -1.95
CA ARG A 235 -0.13 -17.94 -1.81
C ARG A 235 -0.59 -18.50 -3.15
N TRP A 236 -1.28 -17.69 -3.94
CA TRP A 236 -1.63 -18.05 -5.31
C TRP A 236 -0.39 -18.36 -6.16
N ILE A 237 0.67 -17.55 -6.05
CA ILE A 237 1.96 -17.80 -6.73
C ILE A 237 2.58 -19.11 -6.23
N TRP A 238 2.65 -19.30 -4.91
CA TRP A 238 3.25 -20.46 -4.28
C TRP A 238 2.59 -21.77 -4.69
N CYS A 239 1.26 -21.83 -4.65
CA CYS A 239 0.51 -23.03 -5.04
C CYS A 239 0.71 -23.42 -6.50
N ARG A 240 1.06 -22.46 -7.36
CA ARG A 240 1.22 -22.65 -8.82
C ARG A 240 2.66 -22.60 -9.29
N ARG A 241 3.63 -22.61 -8.37
CA ARG A 241 5.06 -22.37 -8.67
C ARG A 241 5.66 -23.30 -9.74
N ASN A 242 5.08 -24.47 -9.93
CA ASN A 242 5.50 -25.47 -10.93
C ASN A 242 4.61 -25.53 -12.19
N GLU A 243 3.65 -24.61 -12.35
CA GLU A 243 2.80 -24.54 -13.54
C GLU A 243 3.48 -23.70 -14.66
N GLN A 244 3.51 -24.22 -15.89
CA GLN A 244 4.24 -23.60 -17.03
C GLN A 244 3.60 -22.34 -17.59
N LEU A 245 2.28 -22.24 -17.55
CA LEU A 245 1.53 -21.10 -18.07
C LEU A 245 0.46 -20.70 -17.07
N LEU A 246 0.46 -19.42 -16.71
CA LEU A 246 -0.60 -18.82 -15.93
C LEU A 246 -1.38 -17.91 -16.86
N HIS A 247 -2.26 -18.49 -17.67
CA HIS A 247 -3.27 -17.67 -18.33
C HIS A 247 -4.23 -17.16 -17.26
N LYS A 248 -4.35 -15.83 -17.20
CA LYS A 248 -5.62 -15.13 -17.03
C LYS A 248 -5.44 -13.75 -17.66
N GLU A 249 -6.21 -13.53 -18.73
CA GLU A 249 -6.63 -12.20 -19.17
C GLU A 249 -7.02 -11.32 -17.96
#